data_AF-A0A6A5KMJ5-F1
#
_entry.id   AF-A0A6A5KMJ5-F1
#
_cell.length_a   1.000
_cell.length_b   1.000
_cell.length_c   1.000
_cell.angle_alpha   90.00
_cell.angle_beta   90.00
_cell.angle_gamma   90.00
#
_symmetry.space_group_name_H-M   'P 1'
#
loop_
_entity.id
_entity.type
_entity.pdbx_description
1 polymer ?
#
loop_
_entity_poly.entity_id
_entity_poly.type
_entity_poly.pdbx_seq_one_letter_code
_entity_poly.pdbx_strand_id
1 'polypeptide(L)'
;MPSINATVFHAYAYGTAFWYGLRGLCRVYDPVMVVGWFRPPSQLNLTPNDLELYNIRNDGWCLVTLALILISFTNAVPFTSAPATRLTSIPYAKAVVAATVFHHITTGIGAYQHYKMPSHYNTSMGIGVWGNVWLTLTGLFTLAMLQSNAGNKPVEEVTKKVR
;
A
#
# COMPACT_ATOMS: atom_id res chain seq x y z
N MET A 1 3.99 -10.41 24.17
CA MET A 1 3.99 -8.99 23.75
C MET A 1 4.50 -8.91 22.31
N PRO A 2 4.14 -7.89 21.52
CA PRO A 2 4.65 -7.79 20.15
C PRO A 2 6.16 -7.55 20.15
N SER A 3 6.87 -8.23 19.25
CA SER A 3 8.25 -7.92 18.91
C SER A 3 8.29 -6.63 18.08
N ILE A 4 9.45 -5.98 18.02
CA ILE A 4 9.65 -4.83 17.12
C ILE A 4 9.30 -5.21 15.68
N ASN A 5 9.69 -6.41 15.24
CA ASN A 5 9.37 -6.96 13.92
C ASN A 5 7.85 -7.01 13.65
N ALA A 6 7.06 -7.49 14.61
CA ALA A 6 5.61 -7.50 14.48
C ALA A 6 5.06 -6.07 14.39
N THR A 7 5.53 -5.17 15.26
CA THR A 7 5.06 -3.78 15.29
C THR A 7 5.36 -3.04 13.99
N VAL A 8 6.59 -3.10 13.47
CA VAL A 8 6.96 -2.41 12.21
C VAL A 8 6.24 -3.01 11.01
N PHE A 9 6.10 -4.34 10.98
CA PHE A 9 5.34 -5.00 9.92
C PHE A 9 3.86 -4.60 9.95
N HIS A 10 3.21 -4.61 11.11
CA HIS A 10 1.80 -4.21 11.23
C HIS A 10 1.58 -2.77 10.80
N ALA A 11 2.42 -1.84 11.24
CA ALA A 11 2.34 -0.44 10.85
C ALA A 11 2.44 -0.28 9.32
N TYR A 12 3.43 -0.91 8.70
CA TYR A 12 3.61 -0.88 7.25
C TYR A 12 2.47 -1.57 6.49
N ALA A 13 2.03 -2.75 6.94
CA ALA A 13 0.97 -3.52 6.31
C ALA A 13 -0.37 -2.77 6.35
N TYR A 14 -0.73 -2.17 7.48
CA TYR A 14 -1.95 -1.35 7.57
C TYR A 14 -1.85 -0.07 6.76
N GLY A 15 -0.71 0.62 6.77
CA GLY A 15 -0.51 1.80 5.93
C GLY A 15 -0.63 1.48 4.43
N THR A 16 -0.03 0.37 4.01
CA THR A 16 -0.10 -0.11 2.63
C THR A 16 -1.52 -0.55 2.26
N ALA A 17 -2.19 -1.31 3.13
CA ALA A 17 -3.57 -1.72 2.93
C ALA A 17 -4.52 -0.53 2.87
N PHE A 18 -4.32 0.48 3.72
CA PHE A 18 -5.07 1.74 3.68
C PHE A 18 -4.85 2.45 2.34
N TRP A 19 -3.62 2.56 1.86
CA TRP A 19 -3.32 3.19 0.57
C TRP A 19 -3.97 2.45 -0.61
N TYR A 20 -3.88 1.13 -0.64
CA TYR A 20 -4.55 0.31 -1.65
C TYR A 20 -6.06 0.42 -1.56
N GLY A 21 -6.63 0.38 -0.36
CA GLY A 21 -8.06 0.56 -0.12
C GLY A 21 -8.55 1.92 -0.59
N LEU A 22 -7.89 3.02 -0.20
CA LEU A 22 -8.24 4.38 -0.61
C LEU A 22 -8.22 4.53 -2.14
N ARG A 23 -7.13 4.11 -2.78
CA ARG A 23 -6.98 4.19 -4.24
C ARG A 23 -7.94 3.26 -4.98
N GLY A 24 -8.15 2.06 -4.47
CA GLY A 24 -9.01 1.04 -5.05
C GLY A 24 -10.48 1.44 -4.97
N LEU A 25 -10.95 1.83 -3.78
CA LEU A 25 -12.33 2.25 -3.55
C LEU A 25 -12.68 3.53 -4.34
N CYS A 26 -11.74 4.47 -4.48
CA CYS A 26 -11.95 5.65 -5.32
C CYS A 26 -12.25 5.26 -6.78
N ARG A 27 -11.51 4.28 -7.34
CA ARG A 27 -11.72 3.75 -8.70
C ARG A 27 -13.03 3.00 -8.85
N VAL A 28 -13.45 2.28 -7.81
CA VAL A 28 -14.71 1.54 -7.82
C VAL A 28 -15.91 2.49 -7.73
N TYR A 29 -15.85 3.46 -6.80
CA TYR A 29 -16.94 4.39 -6.52
C TYR A 29 -17.15 5.39 -7.66
N ASP A 30 -16.08 6.04 -8.13
CA ASP A 30 -16.15 7.03 -9.21
C ASP A 30 -15.05 6.80 -10.26
N PRO A 31 -15.23 5.79 -11.14
CA PRO A 31 -14.28 5.53 -12.20
C PRO A 31 -14.20 6.67 -13.22
N VAL A 32 -15.26 7.46 -13.41
CA VAL A 32 -15.32 8.55 -14.39
C VAL A 32 -14.38 9.68 -13.98
N MET A 33 -14.41 10.08 -12.71
CA MET A 33 -13.45 11.05 -12.17
C MET A 33 -12.00 10.55 -12.36
N VAL A 34 -11.76 9.26 -12.10
CA VAL A 34 -10.43 8.67 -12.24
C VAL A 34 -9.95 8.64 -13.70
N VAL A 35 -10.84 8.38 -14.67
CA VAL A 35 -10.52 8.56 -16.11
C VAL A 35 -10.03 9.98 -16.35
N GLY A 36 -10.74 10.98 -15.80
CA GLY A 36 -10.37 12.39 -15.92
C GLY A 36 -8.97 12.70 -15.39
N TRP A 37 -8.51 12.01 -14.34
CA TRP A 37 -7.17 12.19 -13.80
C TRP A 37 -6.07 11.67 -14.71
N PHE A 38 -6.34 10.64 -15.51
CA PHE A 38 -5.37 9.98 -16.39
C PHE A 38 -5.34 10.53 -17.82
N ARG A 39 -6.32 11.34 -18.20
CA ARG A 39 -6.40 11.86 -19.58
C ARG A 39 -5.55 13.12 -19.76
N PRO A 40 -4.91 13.29 -20.93
CA PRO A 40 -4.37 14.58 -21.34
C PRO A 40 -5.45 15.66 -21.38
N PRO A 41 -5.09 16.94 -21.24
CA PRO A 41 -6.00 18.08 -21.44
C PRO A 41 -6.75 18.03 -22.76
N SER A 42 -6.09 17.56 -23.83
CA SER A 42 -6.69 17.44 -25.17
C SER A 42 -7.79 16.38 -25.30
N GLN A 43 -8.00 15.55 -24.27
CA GLN A 43 -8.98 14.47 -24.25
C GLN A 43 -10.01 14.62 -23.11
N LEU A 44 -9.95 15.69 -22.33
CA LEU A 44 -10.88 15.92 -21.20
C LEU A 44 -12.33 16.12 -21.65
N ASN A 45 -12.55 16.56 -22.89
CA ASN A 45 -13.87 16.75 -23.48
C ASN A 45 -14.50 15.46 -24.04
N LEU A 46 -13.76 14.35 -24.06
CA LEU A 46 -14.28 13.08 -24.54
C LEU A 46 -15.14 12.42 -23.47
N THR A 47 -16.20 11.71 -23.85
CA THR A 47 -16.92 10.84 -22.90
C THR A 47 -16.06 9.62 -22.57
N PRO A 48 -15.96 9.18 -21.30
CA PRO A 48 -15.38 7.88 -20.95
C PRO A 48 -16.05 6.75 -21.71
N ASN A 49 -15.25 5.88 -22.35
CA ASN A 49 -15.77 4.69 -23.01
C ASN A 49 -15.82 3.48 -22.06
N ASP A 50 -16.56 2.45 -22.46
CA ASP A 50 -16.78 1.25 -21.64
C ASP A 50 -15.48 0.54 -21.25
N LEU A 51 -14.45 0.55 -22.11
CA LEU A 51 -13.17 -0.10 -21.84
C LEU A 51 -12.37 0.65 -20.77
N GLU A 52 -12.37 1.99 -20.79
CA GLU A 52 -11.75 2.81 -19.75
C GLU A 52 -12.42 2.57 -18.39
N LEU A 53 -13.75 2.56 -18.36
CA LEU A 53 -14.53 2.32 -17.14
C LEU A 53 -14.33 0.91 -16.60
N TYR A 54 -14.31 -0.09 -17.47
CA TYR A 54 -14.03 -1.48 -17.12
C TYR A 54 -12.64 -1.62 -16.49
N ASN A 55 -11.59 -1.12 -17.16
CA ASN A 55 -10.22 -1.26 -16.68
C ASN A 55 -10.01 -0.58 -15.33
N ILE A 56 -10.55 0.63 -15.14
CA ILE A 56 -10.41 1.36 -13.88
C ILE A 56 -11.14 0.65 -12.74
N ARG A 57 -12.37 0.17 -12.97
CA ARG A 57 -13.10 -0.59 -11.94
C ARG A 57 -12.40 -1.89 -11.59
N ASN A 58 -11.89 -2.61 -12.59
CA ASN A 58 -11.18 -3.87 -12.36
C ASN A 58 -9.86 -3.64 -11.60
N ASP A 59 -9.06 -2.64 -11.99
CA ASP A 59 -7.88 -2.19 -11.22
C ASP A 59 -8.24 -1.80 -9.78
N GLY A 60 -9.38 -1.11 -9.61
CA GLY A 60 -9.93 -0.77 -8.31
C GLY A 60 -10.16 -1.98 -7.42
N TRP A 61 -10.83 -3.01 -7.94
CA TRP A 61 -11.05 -4.26 -7.21
C TRP A 61 -9.76 -5.04 -6.96
N CYS A 62 -8.82 -5.06 -7.91
CA CYS A 62 -7.50 -5.66 -7.67
C CYS A 62 -6.79 -5.02 -6.46
N LEU A 63 -6.80 -3.69 -6.35
CA LEU A 63 -6.22 -2.98 -5.20
C LEU A 63 -6.95 -3.29 -3.89
N VAL A 64 -8.28 -3.35 -3.91
CA VAL A 64 -9.07 -3.74 -2.72
C VAL A 64 -8.71 -5.17 -2.27
N THR A 65 -8.59 -6.11 -3.21
CA THR A 65 -8.17 -7.48 -2.91
C THR A 65 -6.76 -7.53 -2.32
N LEU A 66 -5.80 -6.76 -2.88
CA LEU A 66 -4.46 -6.65 -2.32
C LEU A 66 -4.48 -6.11 -0.88
N ALA A 67 -5.32 -5.10 -0.59
CA ALA A 67 -5.49 -4.58 0.77
C ALA A 67 -5.98 -5.65 1.74
N LEU A 68 -6.98 -6.44 1.34
CA LEU A 68 -7.52 -7.55 2.15
C LEU A 68 -6.46 -8.64 2.40
N ILE A 69 -5.71 -9.02 1.36
CA ILE A 69 -4.61 -9.98 1.48
C ILE A 69 -3.55 -9.49 2.48
N LEU A 70 -3.17 -8.21 2.42
CA LEU A 70 -2.24 -7.61 3.38
C LEU A 70 -2.76 -7.68 4.81
N ILE A 71 -4.04 -7.36 5.03
CA ILE A 71 -4.69 -7.45 6.34
C ILE A 71 -4.66 -8.91 6.84
N SER A 72 -4.93 -9.89 5.99
CA SER A 72 -4.86 -11.30 6.36
C SER A 72 -3.46 -11.74 6.82
N PHE A 73 -2.38 -11.17 6.26
CA PHE A 73 -1.02 -11.45 6.72
C PHE A 73 -0.68 -10.87 8.10
N THR A 74 -1.50 -9.95 8.64
CA THR A 74 -1.26 -9.36 9.96
C THR A 74 -1.67 -10.26 11.13
N ASN A 75 -2.48 -11.30 10.88
CA ASN A 75 -3.14 -12.12 11.89
C ASN A 75 -4.00 -11.32 12.91
N ALA A 76 -4.31 -10.06 12.64
CA ALA A 76 -5.12 -9.23 13.53
C ALA A 76 -6.63 -9.45 13.37
N VAL A 77 -7.05 -9.97 12.23
CA VAL A 77 -8.42 -10.44 12.00
C VAL A 77 -8.41 -11.97 12.17
N PRO A 78 -8.94 -12.51 13.29
CA PRO A 78 -8.97 -13.95 13.50
C PRO A 78 -10.00 -14.59 12.54
N PHE A 79 -9.51 -15.36 11.56
CA PHE A 79 -10.36 -16.14 10.65
C PHE A 79 -10.76 -17.51 11.24
N THR A 80 -10.32 -17.82 12.46
CA THR A 80 -10.66 -19.05 13.19
C THR A 80 -11.10 -18.73 14.61
N SER A 81 -12.05 -19.48 15.15
CA SER A 81 -12.47 -19.42 16.55
C SER A 81 -11.41 -19.95 17.53
N ALA A 82 -10.35 -20.58 17.03
CA ALA A 82 -9.20 -20.97 17.84
C ALA A 82 -8.58 -19.71 18.48
N PRO A 83 -8.17 -19.78 19.76
CA PRO A 83 -7.45 -18.67 20.39
C PRO A 83 -6.29 -18.33 19.46
N ALA A 84 -6.17 -17.06 19.06
CA ALA A 84 -4.98 -16.57 18.39
C ALA A 84 -3.82 -16.77 19.37
N THR A 85 -3.19 -17.96 19.35
CA THR A 85 -1.85 -18.14 19.86
C THR A 85 -1.09 -17.00 19.22
N ARG A 86 -0.69 -16.00 20.01
CA ARG A 86 -0.06 -14.78 19.51
C ARG A 86 1.16 -15.25 18.73
N LEU A 87 1.01 -15.42 17.42
CA LEU A 87 2.09 -15.85 16.55
C LEU A 87 3.10 -14.71 16.65
N THR A 88 4.16 -14.96 17.41
CA THR A 88 5.23 -14.00 17.65
C THR A 88 6.04 -13.78 16.37
N SER A 89 5.99 -14.76 15.46
CA SER A 89 6.50 -14.67 14.10
C SER A 89 5.36 -14.40 13.12
N ILE A 90 5.66 -13.60 12.09
CA ILE A 90 4.75 -13.35 10.98
C ILE A 90 5.35 -14.04 9.75
N PRO A 91 4.89 -15.27 9.41
CA PRO A 91 5.34 -15.97 8.23
C PRO A 91 5.12 -15.07 6.99
N TYR A 92 6.09 -15.09 6.07
CA TYR A 92 6.05 -14.31 4.83
C TYR A 92 6.16 -12.77 4.95
N ALA A 93 6.30 -12.20 6.16
CA ALA A 93 6.42 -10.74 6.33
C ALA A 93 7.45 -10.10 5.38
N LYS A 94 8.64 -10.71 5.26
CA LYS A 94 9.70 -10.25 4.34
C LYS A 94 9.26 -10.28 2.88
N ALA A 95 8.64 -11.37 2.45
CA ALA A 95 8.21 -11.54 1.07
C ALA A 95 7.08 -10.57 0.70
N VAL A 96 6.11 -10.39 1.60
CA VAL A 96 4.99 -9.46 1.42
C VAL A 96 5.50 -8.01 1.37
N VAL A 97 6.41 -7.63 2.26
CA VAL A 97 7.03 -6.29 2.23
C VAL A 97 7.81 -6.08 0.93
N ALA A 98 8.63 -7.05 0.50
CA ALA A 98 9.38 -6.93 -0.75
C ALA A 98 8.46 -6.80 -1.98
N ALA A 99 7.41 -7.61 -2.07
CA ALA A 99 6.44 -7.57 -3.17
C ALA A 99 5.68 -6.23 -3.22
N THR A 100 5.28 -5.70 -2.06
CA THR A 100 4.58 -4.41 -2.00
C THR A 100 5.50 -3.23 -2.28
N VAL A 101 6.77 -3.27 -1.83
CA VAL A 101 7.78 -2.28 -2.23
C VAL A 101 7.97 -2.27 -3.75
N PHE A 102 8.09 -3.45 -4.37
CA PHE A 102 8.16 -3.55 -5.83
C PHE A 102 6.93 -2.91 -6.52
N HIS A 103 5.73 -3.18 -6.00
CA HIS A 103 4.50 -2.58 -6.51
C HIS A 103 4.47 -1.04 -6.32
N HIS A 104 4.93 -0.51 -5.18
CA HIS A 104 5.04 0.94 -4.97
C HIS A 104 6.04 1.60 -5.92
N ILE A 105 7.19 0.97 -6.16
CA ILE A 105 8.18 1.47 -7.13
C ILE A 105 7.56 1.52 -8.53
N THR A 106 7.00 0.40 -9.01
CA THR A 106 6.46 0.31 -10.37
C THR A 106 5.28 1.25 -10.60
N THR A 107 4.34 1.33 -9.67
CA THR A 107 3.22 2.29 -9.75
C THR A 107 3.65 3.74 -9.54
N GLY A 108 4.70 3.97 -8.75
CA GLY A 108 5.34 5.28 -8.60
C GLY A 108 6.00 5.78 -9.88
N ILE A 109 6.71 4.91 -10.62
CA ILE A 109 7.26 5.22 -11.94
C ILE A 109 6.15 5.61 -12.91
N GLY A 110 5.06 4.83 -12.96
CA GLY A 110 3.90 5.15 -13.80
C GLY A 110 3.26 6.49 -13.45
N ALA A 111 3.05 6.76 -12.15
CA ALA A 111 2.52 8.05 -11.70
C ALA A 111 3.47 9.20 -12.04
N TYR A 112 4.79 9.01 -11.90
CA TYR A 112 5.79 10.03 -12.19
C TYR A 112 5.86 10.37 -13.68
N GLN A 113 5.72 9.37 -14.56
CA GLN A 113 5.67 9.58 -16.01
C GLN A 113 4.51 10.52 -16.41
N HIS A 114 3.38 10.44 -15.70
CA HIS A 114 2.25 11.34 -15.90
C HIS A 114 2.50 12.71 -15.24
N TYR A 115 2.92 12.69 -13.97
CA TYR A 115 3.19 13.86 -13.13
C TYR A 115 4.18 14.85 -13.74
N LYS A 116 5.26 14.35 -14.38
CA LYS A 116 6.31 15.21 -14.94
C LYS A 116 5.89 15.99 -16.19
N MET A 117 4.77 15.62 -16.82
CA MET A 117 4.28 16.32 -18.00
C MET A 117 3.48 17.55 -17.55
N PRO A 118 3.87 18.77 -17.95
CA PRO A 118 3.16 19.99 -17.52
C PRO A 118 1.67 19.99 -17.85
N SER A 119 1.30 19.36 -18.96
CA SER A 119 -0.10 19.20 -19.39
C SER A 119 -0.89 18.21 -18.53
N HIS A 120 -0.25 17.25 -17.87
CA HIS A 120 -0.95 16.16 -17.17
C HIS A 120 -0.81 16.22 -15.64
N TYR A 121 -0.11 17.24 -15.14
CA TYR A 121 0.01 17.46 -13.71
C TYR A 121 -1.36 17.76 -13.09
N ASN A 122 -1.69 17.03 -12.03
CA ASN A 122 -2.78 17.37 -11.13
C ASN A 122 -2.43 16.90 -9.70
N THR A 123 -3.16 17.40 -8.70
CA THR A 123 -2.94 17.08 -7.29
C THR A 123 -3.01 15.58 -7.02
N SER A 124 -3.93 14.86 -7.68
CA SER A 124 -4.09 13.41 -7.54
C SER A 124 -2.84 12.64 -8.00
N MET A 125 -2.19 13.10 -9.08
CA MET A 125 -0.92 12.54 -9.55
C MET A 125 0.22 12.83 -8.58
N GLY A 126 0.28 14.04 -8.02
CA GLY A 126 1.25 14.37 -6.97
C GLY A 126 1.11 13.47 -5.75
N ILE A 127 -0.12 13.27 -5.27
CA ILE A 127 -0.44 12.32 -4.20
C ILE A 127 0.00 10.91 -4.58
N GLY A 128 -0.27 10.48 -5.81
CA GLY A 128 0.16 9.18 -6.34
C GLY A 128 1.67 8.99 -6.32
N VAL A 129 2.46 9.98 -6.74
CA VAL A 129 3.93 9.91 -6.74
C VAL A 129 4.47 9.88 -5.32
N TRP A 130 4.14 10.89 -4.51
CA TRP A 130 4.73 11.03 -3.18
C TRP A 130 4.23 9.96 -2.20
N GLY A 131 2.99 9.50 -2.33
CA GLY A 131 2.48 8.36 -1.58
C GLY A 131 3.27 7.08 -1.88
N ASN A 132 3.59 6.81 -3.14
CA ASN A 132 4.42 5.64 -3.51
C ASN A 132 5.88 5.80 -3.06
N VAL A 133 6.45 7.00 -3.11
CA VAL A 133 7.80 7.27 -2.55
C VAL A 133 7.82 6.97 -1.05
N TRP A 134 6.86 7.52 -0.30
CA TRP A 134 6.75 7.29 1.14
C TRP A 134 6.62 5.80 1.49
N LEU A 135 5.74 5.08 0.79
CA LEU A 135 5.54 3.64 1.02
C LEU A 135 6.75 2.81 0.59
N THR A 136 7.47 3.21 -0.44
CA THR A 136 8.74 2.58 -0.81
C THR A 136 9.78 2.74 0.32
N LEU A 137 9.96 3.97 0.82
CA LEU A 137 10.93 4.25 1.89
C LEU A 137 10.60 3.52 3.19
N THR A 138 9.33 3.57 3.62
CA THR A 138 8.87 2.88 4.83
C THR A 138 8.87 1.36 4.68
N GLY A 139 8.65 0.85 3.46
CA GLY A 139 8.77 -0.57 3.15
C GLY A 139 10.21 -1.07 3.17
N LEU A 140 11.15 -0.30 2.60
CA LEU A 140 12.58 -0.61 2.70
C LEU A 140 13.08 -0.57 4.15
N PHE A 141 12.64 0.41 4.94
CA PHE A 141 12.92 0.47 6.38
C PHE A 141 12.37 -0.77 7.10
N THR A 142 11.11 -1.14 6.85
CA THR A 142 10.49 -2.34 7.43
C THR A 142 11.27 -3.60 7.03
N LEU A 143 11.67 -3.73 5.78
CA LEU A 143 12.42 -4.88 5.28
C LEU A 143 13.78 -5.00 5.96
N ALA A 144 14.51 -3.88 6.11
CA ALA A 144 15.79 -3.84 6.80
C ALA A 144 15.63 -4.25 8.28
N MET A 145 14.59 -3.76 8.96
CA MET A 145 14.29 -4.15 10.34
C MET A 145 13.99 -5.64 10.48
N LEU A 146 13.17 -6.21 9.59
CA LEU A 146 12.84 -7.63 9.54
C LEU A 146 14.07 -8.52 9.26
N GLN A 147 15.08 -8.01 8.57
CA GLN A 147 16.35 -8.69 8.32
C GLN A 147 17.32 -8.58 9.50
N SER A 148 17.13 -7.61 10.40
CA SER A 148 18.01 -7.36 11.54
C SER A 148 17.72 -8.29 12.73
N ASN A 149 18.77 -8.63 13.49
CA ASN A 149 18.63 -9.33 14.78
C ASN A 149 18.00 -8.44 15.87
N ALA A 150 18.02 -7.12 15.70
CA ALA A 150 17.45 -6.17 16.65
C ALA A 150 15.91 -6.25 16.69
N GLY A 151 15.27 -6.63 15.59
CA GLY A 151 13.82 -6.69 15.45
C GLY A 151 13.13 -7.78 16.28
N ASN A 152 13.88 -8.77 16.78
CA ASN A 152 13.33 -9.84 17.63
C ASN A 152 13.11 -9.40 19.08
N LYS A 153 13.64 -8.23 19.49
CA LYS A 153 13.50 -7.74 20.86
C LYS A 153 12.05 -7.35 21.17
N PRO A 154 11.59 -7.55 22.41
CA PRO A 154 10.33 -6.99 22.88
C PRO A 154 10.39 -5.45 22.82
N VAL A 155 9.27 -4.81 22.44
CA VAL A 155 9.18 -3.34 22.37
C VAL A 155 9.49 -2.67 23.72
N GLU A 156 9.09 -3.29 24.83
CA GLU A 156 9.32 -2.75 26.19
C GLU A 156 10.79 -2.64 26.59
N GLU A 157 11.65 -3.54 26.11
CA GLU A 157 13.09 -3.47 26.41
C GLU A 157 13.73 -2.25 25.75
N VAL A 158 13.20 -1.82 24.60
CA VAL A 158 13.67 -0.63 23.90
C VAL A 158 13.10 0.63 24.53
N THR A 159 11.81 0.67 24.83
CA THR A 159 11.19 1.86 25.44
C THR A 159 11.71 2.17 26.84
N LYS A 160 12.11 1.15 27.62
CA LYS A 160 12.76 1.36 28.92
C LYS A 160 14.15 2.00 28.84
N LYS A 161 14.85 1.92 27.69
CA LYS A 161 16.17 2.56 27.50
C LYS A 161 16.10 4.03 27.07
N VAL A 162 14.92 4.49 26.65
CA VAL A 162 14.68 5.85 26.15
C VAL A 162 14.04 6.74 27.24
N ARG A 163 13.68 6.15 28.37
CA ARG A 163 13.10 6.83 29.53
C ARG A 163 14.16 7.06 30.60
#